data_AF-A0A7Y4X1I9-F1
#
_entry.id   AF-A0A7Y4X1I9-F1
#
_cell.length_a   1.000
_cell.length_b   1.000
_cell.length_c   1.000
_cell.angle_alpha   90.00
_cell.angle_beta   90.00
_cell.angle_gamma   90.00
#
_symmetry.space_group_name_H-M   'P 1'
#
loop_
_entity.id
_entity.type
_entity.pdbx_description
1 polymer ?
#
loop_
_entity_poly.entity_id
_entity_poly.type
_entity_poly.pdbx_seq_one_letter_code
_entity_poly.pdbx_strand_id
1 'polypeptide(L)'
;MKKFTILSIAILIMVSAQAQNCPGISVEPSSYEIPAGDTLTIVAVTKNTPASVTYNWTISNGTIISGQGTAMIKVNTAGLPEGAFITATLELGGIPKSCTNTASASSEVIPAAQLVTSGRFTEGQELKNAVQQFIAATAFKDPENAGLCFIYLYPGAKTTEASMKIFRQAIISAFEYNKILPHQYSIAEGGSKKLNHYEMYLVSERGGTPKPSN
;
A
#
# COMPACT_ATOMS: atom_id res chain seq x y z
N MET A 1 50.07 70.86 24.40
CA MET A 1 50.27 69.71 23.50
C MET A 1 50.60 68.49 24.32
N LYS A 2 49.73 67.47 24.34
CA LYS A 2 50.05 66.03 24.48
C LYS A 2 48.72 65.26 24.43
N LYS A 3 48.37 64.80 23.23
CA LYS A 3 47.22 63.95 22.95
C LYS A 3 47.53 62.56 23.51
N PHE A 4 46.71 62.07 24.45
CA PHE A 4 46.73 60.68 24.86
C PHE A 4 45.70 59.92 24.04
N THR A 5 46.17 59.12 23.09
CA THR A 5 45.35 58.25 22.25
C THR A 5 45.13 56.94 23.02
N ILE A 6 43.90 56.67 23.41
CA ILE A 6 43.47 55.38 23.98
C ILE A 6 43.22 54.44 22.80
N LEU A 7 44.00 53.36 22.71
CA LEU A 7 43.88 52.33 21.69
C LEU A 7 42.85 51.28 22.17
N SER A 8 41.60 51.40 21.73
CA SER A 8 40.56 50.40 22.00
C SER A 8 40.72 49.21 21.07
N ILE A 9 41.12 48.06 21.61
CA ILE A 9 41.16 46.77 20.91
C ILE A 9 39.75 46.19 20.91
N ALA A 10 39.10 46.18 19.75
CA ALA A 10 37.83 45.49 19.53
C ALA A 10 38.11 43.99 19.32
N ILE A 11 37.75 43.16 20.30
CA ILE A 11 37.74 41.69 20.14
C ILE A 11 36.55 41.33 19.26
N LEU A 12 36.83 40.98 18.01
CA LEU A 12 35.85 40.46 17.06
C LEU A 12 35.59 38.98 17.41
N ILE A 13 34.47 38.70 18.09
CA ILE A 13 34.03 37.33 18.34
C ILE A 13 33.54 36.76 17.02
N MET A 14 34.39 36.02 16.30
CA MET A 14 33.94 35.21 15.18
C MET A 14 33.08 34.07 15.73
N VAL A 15 31.76 34.22 15.63
CA VAL A 15 30.85 33.08 15.79
C VAL A 15 31.08 32.17 14.59
N SER A 16 31.89 31.12 14.76
CA SER A 16 32.02 30.08 13.76
C SER A 16 30.67 29.37 13.65
N ALA A 17 29.93 29.61 12.57
CA ALA A 17 28.85 28.74 12.15
C ALA A 17 29.48 27.40 11.75
N GLN A 18 29.68 26.51 12.72
CA GLN A 18 30.01 25.12 12.41
C GLN A 18 28.86 24.59 11.57
N ALA A 19 29.16 24.14 10.35
CA ALA A 19 28.21 23.38 9.54
C ALA A 19 27.84 22.14 10.35
N GLN A 20 26.72 22.23 11.07
CA GLN A 20 26.25 21.13 11.89
C GLN A 20 25.76 20.03 10.96
N ASN A 21 26.43 18.88 10.98
CA ASN A 21 26.02 17.71 10.20
C ASN A 21 24.72 17.15 10.77
N CYS A 22 23.60 17.77 10.42
CA CYS A 22 22.28 17.28 10.77
C CYS A 22 21.93 16.07 9.90
N PRO A 23 21.32 15.03 10.48
CA PRO A 23 20.87 13.91 9.70
C PRO A 23 19.72 14.33 8.79
N GLY A 24 19.72 13.81 7.56
CA GLY A 24 18.51 13.83 6.74
C GLY A 24 17.54 12.79 7.28
N ILE A 25 16.26 13.13 7.38
CA ILE A 25 15.20 12.23 7.84
C ILE A 25 14.01 12.32 6.89
N SER A 26 13.53 11.18 6.43
CA SER A 26 12.25 11.03 5.73
C SER A 26 11.52 9.78 6.20
N VAL A 27 10.21 9.79 6.06
CA VAL A 27 9.34 8.65 6.34
C VAL A 27 8.74 8.19 5.01
N GLU A 28 8.87 6.91 4.72
CA GLU A 28 8.41 6.32 3.46
C GLU A 28 7.45 5.16 3.76
N PRO A 29 6.15 5.31 3.47
CA PRO A 29 5.21 4.20 3.56
C PRO A 29 5.37 3.27 2.35
N SER A 30 5.06 1.99 2.53
CA SER A 30 5.09 1.00 1.45
C SER A 30 4.05 1.26 0.36
N SER A 31 3.02 2.06 0.68
CA SER A 31 2.03 2.58 -0.27
C SER A 31 1.36 3.83 0.29
N TYR A 32 0.98 4.77 -0.58
CA TYR A 32 0.18 5.94 -0.21
C TYR A 32 -1.32 5.62 -0.16
N GLU A 33 -1.74 4.50 -0.72
CA GLU A 33 -3.10 3.97 -0.64
C GLU A 33 -3.03 2.51 -0.17
N ILE A 34 -3.76 2.15 0.88
CA ILE A 34 -3.70 0.82 1.48
C ILE A 34 -5.11 0.24 1.67
N PRO A 35 -5.40 -0.98 1.14
CA PRO A 35 -6.67 -1.64 1.40
C PRO A 35 -6.90 -1.82 2.90
N ALA A 36 -8.13 -1.60 3.34
CA ALA A 36 -8.51 -1.86 4.72
C ALA A 36 -8.20 -3.32 5.11
N GLY A 37 -7.53 -3.51 6.25
CA GLY A 37 -7.12 -4.84 6.74
C GLY A 37 -5.74 -5.30 6.28
N ASP A 38 -5.13 -4.65 5.28
CA ASP A 38 -3.75 -4.93 4.91
C ASP A 38 -2.76 -4.37 5.95
N THR A 39 -1.54 -4.92 5.98
CA THR A 39 -0.46 -4.39 6.81
C THR A 39 0.32 -3.32 6.06
N LEU A 40 0.33 -2.09 6.60
CA LEU A 40 1.15 -0.99 6.10
C LEU A 40 2.56 -1.09 6.70
N THR A 41 3.59 -1.14 5.85
CA THR A 41 4.99 -1.06 6.30
C THR A 41 5.49 0.37 6.12
N ILE A 42 6.17 0.91 7.12
CA ILE A 42 6.68 2.28 7.08
C ILE A 42 8.15 2.27 7.47
N VAL A 43 8.98 2.95 6.69
CA VAL A 43 10.43 2.97 6.84
C VAL A 43 10.92 4.40 7.10
N ALA A 44 11.82 4.53 8.06
CA ALA A 44 12.65 5.70 8.25
C ALA A 44 13.84 5.65 7.30
N VAL A 45 13.94 6.62 6.39
CA VAL A 45 15.14 6.79 5.57
C VAL A 45 15.96 7.90 6.19
N THR A 46 17.17 7.55 6.62
CA THR A 46 18.04 8.47 7.35
C THR A 46 19.41 8.59 6.68
N LYS A 47 19.95 9.81 6.62
CA LYS A 47 21.29 10.11 6.05
C LYS A 47 22.14 10.79 7.11
N ASN A 48 23.45 10.50 7.14
CA ASN A 48 24.40 11.09 8.09
C ASN A 48 24.00 10.91 9.56
N THR A 49 23.44 9.75 9.88
CA THR A 49 22.81 9.49 11.17
C THR A 49 23.81 8.82 12.12
N PRO A 50 23.95 9.31 13.38
CA PRO A 50 24.79 8.66 14.38
C PRO A 50 24.37 7.21 14.63
N ALA A 51 25.31 6.35 15.03
CA ALA A 51 25.03 4.94 15.34
C ALA A 51 24.09 4.75 16.55
N SER A 52 23.97 5.77 17.42
CA SER A 52 23.22 5.71 18.67
C SER A 52 21.86 6.43 18.62
N VAL A 53 21.28 6.61 17.43
CA VAL A 53 19.94 7.22 17.34
C VAL A 53 18.85 6.29 17.86
N THR A 54 17.79 6.90 18.38
CA THR A 54 16.58 6.18 18.79
C THR A 54 15.43 6.58 17.88
N TYR A 55 14.52 5.63 17.61
CA TYR A 55 13.36 5.84 16.74
C TYR A 55 12.10 5.81 17.59
N ASN A 56 11.39 6.94 17.67
CA ASN A 56 10.12 7.02 18.39
C ASN A 56 8.99 7.24 17.39
N TRP A 57 8.16 6.22 17.19
CA TRP A 57 7.04 6.29 16.26
C TRP A 57 5.74 6.61 16.97
N THR A 58 4.94 7.47 16.35
CA THR A 58 3.54 7.72 16.69
C THR A 58 2.67 7.57 15.44
N ILE A 59 1.44 7.11 15.62
CA ILE A 59 0.49 6.81 14.53
C ILE A 59 -0.85 7.45 14.87
N SER A 60 -1.46 8.15 13.91
CA SER A 60 -2.77 8.80 14.10
C SER A 60 -3.95 7.82 14.09
N ASN A 61 -3.90 6.79 13.23
CA ASN A 61 -4.95 5.78 13.06
C ASN A 61 -4.35 4.39 12.83
N GLY A 62 -5.01 3.35 13.36
CA GLY A 62 -4.53 1.97 13.31
C GLY A 62 -3.65 1.62 14.51
N THR A 63 -2.84 0.58 14.40
CA THR A 63 -2.01 0.10 15.52
C THR A 63 -0.66 -0.40 15.04
N ILE A 64 0.42 0.07 15.66
CA ILE A 64 1.76 -0.48 15.43
C ILE A 64 1.79 -1.90 16.01
N ILE A 65 1.96 -2.89 15.14
CA ILE A 65 2.00 -4.31 15.53
C ILE A 65 3.42 -4.83 15.70
N SER A 66 4.43 -4.15 15.14
CA SER A 66 5.84 -4.50 15.32
C SER A 66 6.77 -3.36 14.92
N GLY A 67 8.00 -3.39 15.42
CA GLY A 67 9.09 -2.52 14.94
C GLY A 67 9.23 -1.18 15.66
N GLN A 68 8.47 -0.94 16.73
CA GLN A 68 8.65 0.24 17.59
C GLN A 68 10.10 0.28 18.11
N GLY A 69 10.69 1.48 18.18
CA GLY A 69 12.10 1.62 18.53
C GLY A 69 13.09 1.36 17.38
N THR A 70 12.61 0.99 16.18
CA THR A 70 13.46 0.65 15.04
C THR A 70 13.19 1.54 13.82
N ALA A 71 14.03 1.46 12.79
CA ALA A 71 13.87 2.20 11.55
C ALA A 71 12.68 1.74 10.68
N MET A 72 11.97 0.67 11.06
CA MET A 72 10.83 0.15 10.31
C MET A 72 9.72 -0.28 11.25
N ILE A 73 8.49 0.16 10.99
CA ILE A 73 7.30 -0.30 11.70
C ILE A 73 6.34 -1.01 10.75
N LYS A 74 5.51 -1.88 11.33
CA LYS A 74 4.33 -2.42 10.67
C LYS A 74 3.09 -1.96 11.40
N VAL A 75 2.10 -1.50 10.65
CA VAL A 75 0.85 -0.94 11.15
C VAL A 75 -0.31 -1.78 10.63
N ASN A 76 -1.17 -2.23 11.54
CA ASN A 76 -2.43 -2.88 11.21
C ASN A 76 -3.48 -1.82 10.89
N THR A 77 -4.16 -1.98 9.75
CA THR A 77 -5.23 -1.08 9.27
C THR A 77 -6.62 -1.70 9.40
N ALA A 78 -6.75 -2.89 9.97
CA ALA A 78 -8.02 -3.58 10.13
C ALA A 78 -9.04 -2.74 10.92
N GLY A 79 -10.26 -2.66 10.39
CA GLY A 79 -11.36 -1.92 11.01
C GLY A 79 -11.31 -0.41 10.83
N LEU A 80 -10.31 0.13 10.12
CA LEU A 80 -10.31 1.55 9.74
C LEU A 80 -11.33 1.81 8.62
N PRO A 81 -12.07 2.93 8.68
CA PRO A 81 -13.02 3.28 7.64
C PRO A 81 -12.31 3.71 6.36
N GLU A 82 -13.00 3.57 5.23
CA GLU A 82 -12.59 4.15 3.96
C GLU A 82 -12.36 5.66 4.08
N GLY A 83 -11.31 6.15 3.40
CA GLY A 83 -10.92 7.57 3.40
C GLY A 83 -10.18 8.02 4.66
N ALA A 84 -9.97 7.14 5.64
CA ALA A 84 -9.15 7.46 6.81
C ALA A 84 -7.68 7.63 6.41
N PHE A 85 -7.01 8.62 7.01
CA PHE A 85 -5.56 8.80 6.85
C PHE A 85 -4.80 8.21 8.04
N ILE A 86 -3.82 7.37 7.74
CA ILE A 86 -2.83 6.86 8.68
C ILE A 86 -1.60 7.76 8.54
N THR A 87 -1.38 8.62 9.52
CA THR A 87 -0.18 9.48 9.58
C THR A 87 0.80 8.88 10.56
N ALA A 88 1.97 8.52 10.05
CA ALA A 88 3.10 8.11 10.86
C ALA A 88 4.03 9.30 11.08
N THR A 89 4.33 9.56 12.35
CA THR A 89 5.30 10.56 12.75
C THR A 89 6.44 9.87 13.46
N LEU A 90 7.64 10.06 12.93
CA LEU A 90 8.89 9.62 13.50
C LEU A 90 9.57 10.79 14.20
N GLU A 91 10.04 10.56 15.42
CA GLU A 91 10.96 11.44 16.12
C GLU A 91 12.28 10.69 16.42
N LEU A 92 13.39 11.23 15.92
CA LEU A 92 14.73 10.74 16.22
C LEU A 92 15.25 11.33 17.54
N GLY A 93 15.69 10.46 18.44
CA GLY A 93 16.49 10.85 19.60
C GLY A 93 17.99 10.67 19.35
N GLY A 94 18.82 11.30 20.17
CA GLY A 94 20.28 11.16 20.10
C GLY A 94 20.96 12.02 19.03
N ILE A 95 20.25 13.02 18.50
CA ILE A 95 20.79 14.00 17.53
C ILE A 95 20.89 15.40 18.16
N PRO A 96 21.70 16.32 17.61
CA PRO A 96 21.81 17.67 18.16
C PRO A 96 20.47 18.41 18.17
N LYS A 97 20.20 19.18 19.24
CA LYS A 97 18.93 19.91 19.43
C LYS A 97 18.60 20.94 18.36
N SER A 98 19.61 21.41 17.64
CA SER A 98 19.48 22.35 16.52
C SER A 98 19.01 21.69 15.23
N CYS A 99 19.03 20.36 15.15
CA CYS A 99 18.62 19.61 13.98
C CYS A 99 17.12 19.26 14.04
N THR A 100 16.46 19.31 12.88
CA THR A 100 15.13 18.72 12.72
C THR A 100 15.19 17.23 13.04
N ASN A 101 14.43 16.81 14.04
CA ASN A 101 14.40 15.42 14.48
C ASN A 101 13.11 14.69 14.09
N THR A 102 12.15 15.38 13.50
CA THR A 102 10.84 14.81 13.14
C THR A 102 10.62 14.71 11.64
N ALA A 103 9.98 13.64 11.19
CA ALA A 103 9.45 13.50 9.84
C ALA A 103 8.11 12.76 9.89
N SER A 104 7.26 12.97 8.89
CA SER A 104 5.97 12.28 8.81
C SER A 104 5.59 11.93 7.38
N ALA A 105 4.76 10.91 7.23
CA ALA A 105 4.09 10.57 5.97
C ALA A 105 2.69 10.02 6.27
N SER A 106 1.81 10.11 5.26
CA SER A 106 0.42 9.65 5.37
C SER A 106 0.09 8.65 4.28
N SER A 107 -0.73 7.66 4.62
CA SER A 107 -1.38 6.74 3.68
C SER A 107 -2.90 6.80 3.86
N GLU A 108 -3.64 6.83 2.77
CA GLU A 108 -5.11 6.76 2.76
C GLU A 108 -5.56 5.30 2.79
N VAL A 109 -6.56 5.01 3.62
CA VAL A 109 -7.24 3.71 3.65
C VAL A 109 -8.27 3.68 2.52
N ILE A 110 -8.09 2.74 1.59
CA ILE A 110 -9.01 2.51 0.48
C ILE A 110 -9.85 1.24 0.72
N PRO A 111 -10.99 1.08 0.04
CA PRO A 111 -11.80 -0.13 0.15
C PRO A 111 -11.00 -1.39 -0.17
N ALA A 112 -11.23 -2.43 0.63
CA ALA A 112 -10.73 -3.76 0.31
C ALA A 112 -11.59 -4.40 -0.78
N ALA A 113 -10.94 -5.14 -1.68
CA ALA A 113 -11.64 -5.96 -2.65
C ALA A 113 -12.49 -7.03 -1.95
N GLN A 114 -13.75 -7.18 -2.35
CA GLN A 114 -14.66 -8.16 -1.78
C GLN A 114 -14.61 -9.45 -2.61
N LEU A 115 -14.26 -10.59 -2.01
CA LEU A 115 -14.41 -11.89 -2.67
C LEU A 115 -15.90 -12.21 -2.82
N VAL A 116 -16.37 -12.37 -4.05
CA VAL A 116 -17.78 -12.62 -4.37
C VAL A 116 -18.03 -14.11 -4.61
N THR A 117 -17.17 -14.76 -5.39
CA THR A 117 -17.27 -16.20 -5.65
C THR A 117 -15.90 -16.79 -5.93
N SER A 118 -15.69 -18.03 -5.48
CA SER A 118 -14.50 -18.82 -5.78
C SER A 118 -14.87 -20.29 -5.91
N GLY A 119 -14.06 -21.03 -6.63
CA GLY A 119 -14.39 -22.43 -6.89
C GLY A 119 -13.36 -23.16 -7.73
N ARG A 120 -13.45 -24.48 -7.69
CA ARG A 120 -12.72 -25.33 -8.62
C ARG A 120 -13.48 -25.40 -9.93
N PHE A 121 -12.75 -25.65 -11.01
CA PHE A 121 -13.36 -25.89 -12.31
C PHE A 121 -12.57 -26.93 -13.11
N THR A 122 -13.20 -27.52 -14.11
CA THR A 122 -12.62 -28.48 -15.05
C THR A 122 -12.92 -28.07 -16.49
N GLU A 123 -13.98 -27.30 -16.71
CA GLU A 123 -14.43 -26.87 -18.04
C GLU A 123 -14.84 -25.39 -18.07
N GLY A 124 -14.90 -24.82 -19.28
CA GLY A 124 -15.25 -23.42 -19.47
C GLY A 124 -16.68 -23.08 -19.05
N GLN A 125 -17.61 -24.04 -19.04
CA GLN A 125 -19.00 -23.79 -18.66
C GLN A 125 -19.14 -23.41 -17.19
N GLU A 126 -18.35 -24.01 -16.30
CA GLU A 126 -18.34 -23.68 -14.87
C GLU A 126 -17.86 -22.23 -14.65
N LEU A 127 -16.89 -21.77 -15.45
CA LEU A 127 -16.44 -20.36 -15.40
C LEU A 127 -17.50 -19.39 -15.93
N LYS A 128 -18.27 -19.78 -16.96
CA LYS A 128 -19.40 -18.97 -17.43
C LYS A 128 -20.49 -18.85 -16.35
N ASN A 129 -20.77 -19.96 -15.64
CA ASN A 129 -21.70 -19.98 -14.52
C ASN A 129 -21.20 -19.10 -13.36
N ALA A 130 -19.89 -19.12 -13.07
CA ALA A 130 -19.29 -18.26 -12.07
C ALA A 130 -19.45 -16.76 -12.40
N VAL A 131 -19.28 -16.37 -13.67
CA VAL A 131 -19.55 -15.00 -14.12
C VAL A 131 -21.03 -14.61 -13.89
N GLN A 132 -21.97 -15.51 -14.18
CA GLN A 132 -23.39 -15.25 -13.92
C GLN A 132 -23.67 -15.10 -12.41
N GLN A 133 -23.08 -15.95 -11.58
CA GLN A 133 -23.18 -15.86 -10.12
C GLN A 133 -22.61 -14.52 -9.61
N PHE A 134 -21.46 -14.10 -10.13
CA PHE A 134 -20.86 -12.81 -9.77
C PHE A 134 -21.80 -11.64 -10.09
N ILE A 135 -22.33 -11.60 -11.32
CA ILE A 135 -23.23 -10.54 -11.77
C ILE A 135 -24.50 -10.51 -10.91
N ALA A 136 -25.08 -11.67 -10.61
CA ALA A 136 -26.28 -11.78 -9.80
C ALA A 136 -26.05 -11.34 -8.33
N ALA A 137 -24.88 -11.66 -7.76
CA ALA A 137 -24.56 -11.36 -6.37
C ALA A 137 -24.21 -9.89 -6.11
N THR A 138 -23.79 -9.16 -7.14
CA THR A 138 -23.24 -7.79 -6.99
C THR A 138 -24.09 -6.71 -7.64
N ALA A 139 -25.12 -7.09 -8.41
CA ALA A 139 -25.85 -6.17 -9.27
C ALA A 139 -24.91 -5.33 -10.17
N PHE A 140 -23.80 -5.94 -10.63
CA PHE A 140 -22.70 -5.30 -11.37
C PHE A 140 -23.09 -4.51 -12.63
N LYS A 141 -24.30 -4.72 -13.14
CA LYS A 141 -24.84 -4.01 -14.31
C LYS A 141 -25.47 -2.67 -13.96
N ASP A 142 -25.72 -2.43 -12.68
CA ASP A 142 -26.25 -1.16 -12.19
C ASP A 142 -25.12 -0.11 -12.17
N PRO A 143 -25.30 1.05 -12.83
CA PRO A 143 -24.34 2.14 -12.75
C PRO A 143 -24.05 2.62 -11.32
N GLU A 144 -24.98 2.44 -10.37
CA GLU A 144 -24.75 2.78 -8.97
C GLU A 144 -23.78 1.83 -8.27
N ASN A 145 -23.58 0.63 -8.82
CA ASN A 145 -22.61 -0.37 -8.36
C ASN A 145 -21.34 -0.37 -9.22
N ALA A 146 -20.95 0.82 -9.71
CA ALA A 146 -19.75 0.99 -10.51
C ALA A 146 -18.51 0.41 -9.82
N GLY A 147 -17.77 -0.42 -10.55
CA GLY A 147 -16.60 -1.12 -10.06
C GLY A 147 -15.97 -2.00 -11.13
N LEU A 148 -15.01 -2.80 -10.70
CA LEU A 148 -14.26 -3.73 -11.53
C LEU A 148 -14.46 -5.16 -10.98
N CYS A 149 -14.79 -6.10 -11.86
CA CYS A 149 -14.66 -7.52 -11.56
C CYS A 149 -13.19 -7.93 -11.74
N PHE A 150 -12.49 -8.24 -10.65
CA PHE A 150 -11.12 -8.75 -10.73
C PHE A 150 -11.13 -10.27 -10.57
N ILE A 151 -10.54 -10.99 -11.53
CA ILE A 151 -10.54 -12.44 -11.57
C ILE A 151 -9.11 -12.97 -11.47
N TYR A 152 -8.87 -13.86 -10.52
CA TYR A 152 -7.70 -14.73 -10.53
C TYR A 152 -8.06 -16.09 -11.10
N LEU A 153 -7.23 -16.55 -12.05
CA LEU A 153 -7.25 -17.91 -12.56
C LEU A 153 -5.99 -18.65 -12.10
N TYR A 154 -6.20 -19.86 -11.57
CA TYR A 154 -5.13 -20.72 -11.08
C TYR A 154 -5.10 -22.01 -11.90
N PRO A 155 -4.10 -22.22 -12.77
CA PRO A 155 -3.89 -23.52 -13.40
C PRO A 155 -3.65 -24.62 -12.37
N GLY A 156 -4.29 -25.76 -12.60
CA GLY A 156 -3.98 -27.03 -11.97
C GLY A 156 -2.65 -27.61 -12.48
N ALA A 157 -2.09 -28.57 -11.76
CA ALA A 157 -0.79 -29.19 -12.08
C ALA A 157 -0.68 -29.81 -13.49
N LYS A 158 -1.82 -30.16 -14.11
CA LYS A 158 -1.89 -30.75 -15.46
C LYS A 158 -2.44 -29.78 -16.52
N THR A 159 -2.73 -28.55 -16.14
CA THR A 159 -3.38 -27.59 -17.01
C THR A 159 -2.35 -26.94 -17.92
N THR A 160 -2.59 -27.01 -19.22
CA THR A 160 -1.70 -26.43 -20.23
C THR A 160 -2.04 -24.97 -20.48
N GLU A 161 -1.09 -24.22 -21.03
CA GLU A 161 -1.32 -22.85 -21.49
C GLU A 161 -2.46 -22.75 -22.52
N ALA A 162 -2.55 -23.73 -23.44
CA ALA A 162 -3.64 -23.81 -24.41
C ALA A 162 -5.01 -23.96 -23.72
N SER A 163 -5.09 -24.80 -22.68
CA SER A 163 -6.29 -24.93 -21.85
C SER A 163 -6.61 -23.62 -21.13
N MET A 164 -5.62 -22.93 -20.57
CA MET A 164 -5.81 -21.63 -19.91
C MET A 164 -6.34 -20.57 -20.87
N LYS A 165 -5.90 -20.56 -22.14
CA LYS A 165 -6.44 -19.66 -23.16
C LYS A 165 -7.93 -19.92 -23.41
N ILE A 166 -8.35 -21.19 -23.46
CA ILE A 166 -9.76 -21.58 -23.61
C ILE A 166 -10.58 -21.12 -22.39
N PHE A 167 -10.06 -21.32 -21.18
CA PHE A 167 -10.73 -20.91 -19.95
C PHE A 167 -10.87 -19.38 -19.85
N ARG A 168 -9.83 -18.63 -20.19
CA ARG A 168 -9.88 -17.17 -20.28
C ARG A 168 -10.93 -16.71 -21.29
N GLN A 169 -11.00 -17.35 -22.47
CA GLN A 169 -11.99 -17.01 -23.48
C GLN A 169 -13.42 -17.33 -23.02
N ALA A 170 -13.63 -18.38 -22.23
CA ALA A 170 -14.94 -18.70 -21.67
C ALA A 170 -15.45 -17.55 -20.76
N ILE A 171 -14.59 -17.00 -19.90
CA ILE A 171 -14.90 -15.85 -19.06
C ILE A 171 -15.23 -14.62 -19.91
N ILE A 172 -14.37 -14.30 -20.89
CA ILE A 172 -14.58 -13.15 -21.79
C ILE A 172 -15.93 -13.27 -22.51
N SER A 173 -16.22 -14.44 -23.09
CA SER A 173 -17.50 -14.66 -23.79
C SER A 173 -18.71 -14.54 -22.88
N ALA A 174 -18.61 -14.91 -21.60
CA ALA A 174 -19.69 -14.73 -20.63
C ALA A 174 -19.90 -13.26 -20.28
N PHE A 175 -18.83 -12.47 -20.12
CA PHE A 175 -18.95 -11.02 -19.91
C PHE A 175 -19.55 -10.32 -21.14
N GLU A 176 -19.06 -10.63 -22.34
CA GLU A 176 -19.58 -10.09 -23.60
C GLU A 176 -21.07 -10.41 -23.80
N TYR A 177 -21.47 -11.66 -23.55
CA TYR A 177 -22.88 -12.08 -23.58
C TYR A 177 -23.72 -11.25 -22.62
N ASN A 178 -23.17 -10.93 -21.45
CA ASN A 178 -23.82 -10.12 -20.43
C ASN A 178 -23.71 -8.60 -20.63
N LYS A 179 -23.12 -8.14 -21.76
CA LYS A 179 -22.91 -6.72 -22.08
C LYS A 179 -21.99 -5.99 -21.08
N ILE A 180 -21.06 -6.72 -20.47
CA ILE A 180 -19.99 -6.14 -19.64
C ILE A 180 -18.81 -5.80 -20.54
N LEU A 181 -18.32 -4.56 -20.43
CA LEU A 181 -17.26 -4.03 -21.28
C LEU A 181 -15.86 -4.44 -20.78
N PRO A 182 -14.85 -4.53 -21.66
CA PRO A 182 -13.50 -4.97 -21.28
C PRO A 182 -12.80 -4.18 -20.18
N HIS A 183 -13.16 -2.91 -19.98
CA HIS A 183 -12.59 -2.08 -18.90
C HIS A 183 -13.24 -2.34 -17.53
N GLN A 184 -14.35 -3.08 -17.49
CA GLN A 184 -15.08 -3.40 -16.25
C GLN A 184 -14.61 -4.71 -15.63
N TYR A 185 -13.65 -5.41 -16.23
CA TYR A 185 -13.07 -6.60 -15.64
C TYR A 185 -11.57 -6.72 -15.91
N SER A 186 -10.88 -7.42 -15.02
CA SER A 186 -9.47 -7.78 -15.20
C SER A 186 -9.29 -9.26 -14.89
N ILE A 187 -8.55 -9.97 -15.72
CA ILE A 187 -8.22 -11.38 -15.50
C ILE A 187 -6.71 -11.47 -15.32
N ALA A 188 -6.27 -12.01 -14.20
CA ALA A 188 -4.87 -12.20 -13.84
C ALA A 188 -4.57 -13.67 -13.51
N GLU A 189 -3.29 -14.02 -13.56
CA GLU A 189 -2.81 -15.31 -13.09
C GLU A 189 -2.62 -15.26 -11.58
N GLY A 190 -3.26 -16.19 -10.86
CA GLY A 190 -3.14 -16.30 -9.40
C GLY A 190 -1.94 -17.13 -8.93
N GLY A 191 -1.15 -17.67 -9.86
CA GLY A 191 -0.19 -18.75 -9.60
C GLY A 191 -0.82 -20.12 -9.81
N SER A 192 -0.19 -21.18 -9.31
CA SER A 192 -0.63 -22.57 -9.56
C SER A 192 -1.27 -23.21 -8.32
N LYS A 193 -2.32 -24.01 -8.51
CA LYS A 193 -2.92 -24.84 -7.45
C LYS A 193 -2.93 -26.32 -7.84
N LYS A 194 -3.26 -27.21 -6.91
CA LYS A 194 -3.35 -28.67 -7.17
C LYS A 194 -4.37 -28.98 -8.28
N LEU A 195 -5.50 -28.29 -8.23
CA LEU A 195 -6.57 -28.34 -9.23
C LEU A 195 -6.84 -26.92 -9.71
N ASN A 196 -7.36 -26.82 -10.93
CA ASN A 196 -7.87 -25.57 -11.48
C ASN A 196 -8.80 -24.87 -10.48
N HIS A 197 -8.56 -23.58 -10.25
CA HIS A 197 -9.31 -22.77 -9.31
C HIS A 197 -9.51 -21.36 -9.84
N TYR A 198 -10.59 -20.71 -9.45
CA TYR A 198 -10.85 -19.30 -9.76
C TYR A 198 -11.26 -18.55 -8.50
N GLU A 199 -11.03 -17.24 -8.52
CA GLU A 199 -11.55 -16.29 -7.55
C GLU A 199 -12.02 -15.04 -8.28
N MET A 200 -13.20 -14.54 -7.94
CA MET A 200 -13.77 -13.31 -8.52
C MET A 200 -14.08 -12.33 -7.40
N TYR A 201 -13.51 -11.14 -7.54
CA TYR A 201 -13.62 -10.05 -6.58
C TYR A 201 -14.39 -8.88 -7.18
N LEU A 202 -15.19 -8.22 -6.36
CA LEU A 202 -15.69 -6.89 -6.65
C LEU A 202 -14.70 -5.88 -6.07
N VAL A 203 -14.20 -5.00 -6.94
CA VAL A 203 -13.30 -3.90 -6.58
C VAL A 203 -14.05 -2.60 -6.86
N SER A 204 -14.23 -1.75 -5.86
CA SER A 204 -14.81 -0.42 -6.06
C SER A 204 -13.86 0.46 -6.88
N GLU A 205 -14.32 1.61 -7.39
CA GLU A 205 -13.50 2.48 -8.25
C GLU A 205 -12.18 2.93 -7.61
N ARG A 206 -12.16 3.12 -6.28
CA ARG A 206 -10.95 3.45 -5.50
C ARG A 206 -10.36 2.24 -4.78
N GLY A 207 -10.93 1.05 -4.97
CA GLY A 207 -10.52 -0.16 -4.27
C GLY A 207 -9.15 -0.66 -4.72
N GLY A 208 -8.40 -1.22 -3.78
CA GLY A 208 -7.09 -1.78 -4.11
C GLY A 208 -7.20 -3.13 -4.81
N THR A 209 -6.20 -3.45 -5.63
CA THR A 209 -6.10 -4.75 -6.29
C THR A 209 -6.10 -5.88 -5.25
N PRO A 210 -6.99 -6.88 -5.36
CA PRO A 210 -7.00 -8.02 -4.45
C PRO A 210 -5.67 -8.76 -4.50
N LYS A 211 -5.25 -9.33 -3.37
CA LYS A 211 -4.13 -10.28 -3.34
C LYS A 211 -4.66 -11.68 -3.68
N PRO A 212 -3.96 -12.46 -4.50
CA PRO A 212 -4.38 -13.82 -4.79
C PRO A 212 -4.33 -14.65 -3.50
N SER A 213 -5.30 -15.56 -3.31
CA SER A 213 -5.19 -16.50 -2.20
C SER A 213 -4.04 -17.50 -2.42
N ASN A 214 -3.35 -17.83 -1.33
CA ASN A 214 -2.30 -18.85 -1.31
C ASN A 214 -2.85 -20.27 -1.59
#